data_AF-A0A1Y5YRV8-F1
#
_entry.id   AF-A0A1Y5YRV8-F1
#
_cell.length_a   1.000
_cell.length_b   1.000
_cell.length_c   1.000
_cell.angle_alpha   90.00
_cell.angle_beta   90.00
_cell.angle_gamma   90.00
#
_symmetry.space_group_name_H-M   'P 1'
#
loop_
_entity.id
_entity.type
_entity.pdbx_description
1 polymer ?
#
loop_
_entity_poly.entity_id
_entity_poly.type
_entity_poly.pdbx_seq_one_letter_code
_entity_poly.pdbx_strand_id
1 'polypeptide(L)' 'MFNKSEAVQLREMWDEDKDILEIAKELGRHQLKIVVLIMAQADKNKIKSRSMG' A
#
# COMPACT_ATOMS: atom_id res chain seq x y z
N MET A 1 -13.28 6.55 -2.58
CA MET A 1 -13.49 5.18 -2.09
C MET A 1 -12.42 4.30 -2.69
N PHE A 2 -11.76 3.48 -1.87
CA PHE A 2 -10.78 2.51 -2.34
C PHE A 2 -11.48 1.20 -2.64
N ASN A 3 -11.20 0.60 -3.79
CA ASN A 3 -11.74 -0.70 -4.11
C ASN A 3 -10.96 -1.78 -3.34
N LYS A 4 -11.66 -2.86 -2.93
CA LYS A 4 -11.01 -4.00 -2.28
C LYS A 4 -9.83 -4.52 -3.11
N SER A 5 -9.92 -4.47 -4.43
CA SER A 5 -8.85 -4.89 -5.35
C SER A 5 -7.57 -4.04 -5.22
N GLU A 6 -7.67 -2.73 -5.00
CA GLU A 6 -6.48 -1.87 -4.80
C GLU A 6 -5.78 -2.19 -3.47
N ALA A 7 -6.56 -2.51 -2.43
CA ALA A 7 -6.00 -2.88 -1.13
C ALA A 7 -5.28 -4.24 -1.19
N VAL A 8 -5.81 -5.20 -1.96
CA VAL A 8 -5.16 -6.50 -2.19
C VAL A 8 -3.86 -6.33 -2.97
N GLN A 9 -3.88 -5.61 -4.11
CA GLN A 9 -2.67 -5.35 -4.90
C GLN A 9 -1.60 -4.62 -4.09
N LEU A 10 -1.98 -3.58 -3.33
CA LEU A 10 -1.04 -2.89 -2.44
C LEU A 10 -0.41 -3.84 -1.42
N ARG A 11 -1.19 -4.76 -0.86
CA ARG A 11 -0.71 -5.72 0.14
C ARG A 11 0.22 -6.76 -0.46
N GLU A 12 -0.05 -7.23 -1.67
CA GLU A 12 0.84 -8.14 -2.40
C GLU A 12 2.18 -7.45 -2.68
N MET A 13 2.17 -6.25 -3.28
CA MET A 13 3.37 -5.47 -3.52
C MET A 13 4.13 -5.12 -2.23
N TRP A 14 3.40 -4.86 -1.14
CA TRP A 14 3.99 -4.54 0.15
C TRP A 14 4.70 -5.75 0.77
N ASP A 15 4.19 -6.98 0.56
CA ASP A 15 4.82 -8.24 1.00
C ASP A 15 6.00 -8.62 0.08
N GLU A 16 5.98 -8.21 -1.19
CA GLU A 16 7.12 -8.31 -2.13
C GLU A 16 8.25 -7.30 -1.85
N ASP A 17 8.15 -6.55 -0.76
CA ASP A 17 9.09 -5.50 -0.38
C ASP A 17 9.22 -4.33 -1.39
N LYS A 18 8.25 -4.13 -2.29
CA LYS A 18 8.26 -2.99 -3.24
C LYS A 18 8.21 -1.64 -2.52
N ASP A 19 8.81 -0.63 -3.16
CA ASP A 19 8.83 0.74 -2.65
C ASP A 19 7.48 1.45 -2.81
N ILE A 20 7.20 2.44 -1.96
CA ILE A 20 5.97 3.25 -2.03
C ILE A 20 5.86 3.96 -3.39
N LEU A 21 6.98 4.39 -3.98
CA LEU A 21 7.03 4.98 -5.32
C LEU A 21 6.64 4.00 -6.41
N GLU A 22 7.10 2.75 -6.31
CA GLU A 22 6.75 1.70 -7.27
C GLU A 22 5.28 1.34 -7.16
N ILE A 23 4.78 1.17 -5.93
CA ILE A 23 3.37 0.91 -5.65
C ILE A 23 2.49 2.05 -6.17
N ALA A 24 2.93 3.31 -6.00
CA ALA A 24 2.22 4.48 -6.51
C ALA A 24 2.16 4.50 -8.04
N LYS A 25 3.26 4.15 -8.71
CA LYS A 25 3.29 4.04 -10.18
C LYS A 25 2.41 2.89 -10.68
N GLU A 26 2.47 1.73 -10.04
CA GLU A 26 1.72 0.53 -10.44
C GLU A 26 0.21 0.71 -10.25
N LEU A 27 -0.21 1.35 -9.15
CA LEU A 27 -1.61 1.68 -8.91
C LEU A 27 -2.09 2.92 -9.67
N GLY A 28 -1.20 3.66 -10.34
CA GLY A 28 -1.53 4.93 -10.99
C GLY A 28 -2.07 5.98 -10.00
N ARG A 29 -1.56 5.98 -8.76
CA ARG A 29 -2.03 6.80 -7.65
C ARG A 29 -0.92 7.71 -7.14
N HIS A 30 -1.32 8.81 -6.52
CA HIS A 30 -0.37 9.69 -5.84
C HIS A 30 0.20 9.02 -4.58
N GLN A 31 1.50 9.23 -4.30
CA GLN A 31 2.18 8.60 -3.15
C GLN A 31 1.46 8.82 -1.82
N LEU A 32 0.98 10.05 -1.54
CA LEU A 32 0.19 10.37 -0.35
C LEU A 32 -1.02 9.45 -0.17
N LYS A 33 -1.65 9.06 -1.28
CA LYS A 33 -2.81 8.18 -1.27
C LYS A 33 -2.42 6.74 -0.95
N ILE A 34 -1.24 6.30 -1.37
CA ILE A 34 -0.63 5.02 -0.99
C ILE A 34 -0.28 5.02 0.50
N VAL A 35 0.32 6.10 1.02
CA VAL A 35 0.65 6.23 2.45
C VAL A 35 -0.61 6.16 3.30
N VAL A 36 -1.68 6.88 2.93
CA VAL A 36 -2.99 6.79 3.61
C VAL A 36 -3.56 5.36 3.58
N LEU A 37 -3.41 4.65 2.46
CA LEU A 37 -3.82 3.25 2.35
C LEU A 37 -3.00 2.34 3.26
N ILE A 38 -1.68 2.48 3.27
CA ILE A 38 -0.78 1.72 4.14
C ILE A 38 -1.16 1.94 5.60
N MET A 39 -1.30 3.21 6.03
CA MET A 39 -1.70 3.55 7.40
C MET A 39 -3.06 2.94 7.76
N ALA A 40 -4.06 3.05 6.88
CA ALA A 40 -5.39 2.48 7.11
C ALA A 40 -5.40 0.93 7.15
N GLN A 41 -4.46 0.28 6.45
CA GLN A 41 -4.30 -1.17 6.49
C GLN A 41 -3.47 -1.63 7.70
N ALA A 42 -2.49 -0.84 8.12
CA ALA A 42 -1.67 -1.09 9.31
C ALA A 42 -2.52 -0.97 10.59
N ASP A 43 -3.35 0.06 10.68
CA ASP A 43 -4.33 0.23 11.78
C ASP A 43 -5.24 -1.00 11.93
N LYS A 44 -5.66 -1.58 10.80
CA LYS A 44 -6.48 -2.80 10.76
C LYS A 44 -5.67 -4.09 10.90
N ASN A 45 -4.37 -4.01 11.18
CA ASN A 45 -3.43 -5.15 11.25
C ASN A 45 -3.48 -6.07 10.01
N LYS A 46 -3.80 -5.50 8.83
CA LYS A 46 -3.90 -6.27 7.57
C LYS A 46 -2.57 -6.41 6.85
N ILE A 47 -1.62 -5.52 7.13
CA ILE A 47 -0.28 -5.54 6.53
C ILE A 47 0.77 -5.69 7.63
N LYS A 48 1.91 -6.30 7.29
CA LYS A 48 3.05 -6.39 8.20
C LYS A 48 3.68 -5.00 8.36
N SER A 49 4.08 -4.68 9.57
CA SER A 49 4.92 -3.53 9.86
C SER A 49 6.31 -3.76 9.26
N ARG A 50 6.67 -2.96 8.27
CA ARG A 50 8.04 -2.83 7.74
C ARG A 50 8.43 -1.36 7.75
N SER A 51 9.73 -1.09 7.64
CA SER A 51 10.19 0.27 7.38
C SER A 51 9.48 0.75 6.10
N MET A 52 8.93 1.96 6.12
CA MET A 52 8.61 2.64 4.86
C MET A 52 9.97 2.83 4.19
N GLY A 53 10.26 1.94 3.23
CA GLY A 53 11.47 1.99 2.41
C GLY A 53 11.66 3.39 1.84
#